data_AF-A0A521GRG2-F1
#
_entry.id   AF-A0A521GRG2-F1
#
_cell.length_a   1.000
_cell.length_b   1.000
_cell.length_c   1.000
_cell.angle_alpha   90.00
_cell.angle_beta   90.00
_cell.angle_gamma   90.00
#
_symmetry.space_group_name_H-M   'P 1'
#
loop_
_entity.id
_entity.type
_entity.pdbx_description
1 polymer ?
#
loop_
_entity_poly.entity_id
_entity_poly.type
_entity_poly.pdbx_seq_one_letter_code
_entity_poly.pdbx_strand_id
1 'polypeptide(L)'
;MSLHLAHNLTFADLYARDGLIRLDAAFCTFLQGADVGLFNQLMTARRDGFETKLAESEFIIALAPLVESFIGDLFGVGAEIAALRAQHNQLSPLYECKRQFVQRRAAKKYNTETAGVLDGNALRAQLEKIFGAAFSPLLFAEEILAWLADEKNNEHNLILAEQYAGWALFADAGRTHHKKDALFKLPKKIDPQNLVPVETEMRDGYMVLKSPRSELRQRDGFKLTDAGGNLEYALDQANYCIWCHKQGKDSCSTGLREKNKNEFQKSPHGVMLAGCPLEEKISEMNLLKSHGNIIGSLGVVTIDNPLCALTGHRICNDCMKSCIYQKQEPVDIPQIETRVLKDVLALPWGFEIYSLLTRWNPLNVRRPLPAPETSRKILVVGAGPAGINLSHHLLNDGHYVCLIDGLKIEPLNIPFEPIRDIETLRERLDDRVMAGFGGVAEYGITVRWDKNFLKIVRLILQRRAMFDLFGGVRFGGTLGVQQAFDAGFEHIALCLGAGKPTLLDIPGNLAKGVRAASDFLMALQLTGAGKKDSLANLQIRLPAVVIGGGLTAIDTATEIMAYYPLQARKFAERYESLDKKPAWAEAEKIVAEEFLAHAKLFHVEQLKLNPDM
;
A
#
# COMPACT_ATOMS: atom_id res chain seq x y z
N MET A 1 -29.57 4.85 -2.17
CA MET A 1 -29.95 3.60 -2.89
C MET A 1 -29.69 2.43 -1.95
N SER A 2 -30.68 1.57 -1.73
CA SER A 2 -30.53 0.34 -0.96
C SER A 2 -29.69 -0.68 -1.72
N LEU A 3 -28.84 -1.43 -1.00
CA LEU A 3 -28.16 -2.59 -1.56
C LEU A 3 -29.19 -3.69 -1.84
N HIS A 4 -29.26 -4.14 -3.10
CA HIS A 4 -30.06 -5.29 -3.51
C HIS A 4 -29.09 -6.41 -3.89
N LEU A 5 -29.13 -7.53 -3.16
CA LEU A 5 -28.29 -8.68 -3.45
C LEU A 5 -29.06 -9.72 -4.27
N ALA A 6 -28.36 -10.40 -5.18
CA ALA A 6 -28.92 -11.55 -5.87
C ALA A 6 -29.11 -12.76 -4.93
N HIS A 7 -29.66 -13.85 -5.46
CA HIS A 7 -29.81 -15.15 -4.76
C HIS A 7 -30.65 -15.11 -3.47
N ASN A 8 -31.62 -14.17 -3.37
CA ASN A 8 -32.49 -13.99 -2.19
C ASN A 8 -31.71 -13.76 -0.88
N LEU A 9 -30.57 -13.09 -0.97
CA LEU A 9 -29.76 -12.69 0.17
C LEU A 9 -30.07 -11.25 0.58
N THR A 10 -29.82 -10.94 1.84
CA THR A 10 -29.94 -9.60 2.42
C THR A 10 -28.59 -9.11 2.92
N PHE A 11 -28.45 -7.81 3.18
CA PHE A 11 -27.22 -7.26 3.73
C PHE A 11 -26.80 -7.95 5.05
N ALA A 12 -27.76 -8.29 5.92
CA ALA A 12 -27.49 -8.99 7.18
C ALA A 12 -26.90 -10.39 6.95
N ASP A 13 -27.25 -11.07 5.86
CA ASP A 13 -26.72 -12.39 5.51
C ASP A 13 -25.22 -12.37 5.23
N LEU A 14 -24.66 -11.22 4.82
CA LEU A 14 -23.22 -11.08 4.62
C LEU A 14 -22.44 -11.06 5.94
N TYR A 15 -23.10 -10.91 7.09
CA TYR A 15 -22.47 -10.83 8.41
C TYR A 15 -22.87 -11.97 9.35
N ALA A 16 -23.98 -12.67 9.06
CA ALA A 16 -24.41 -13.86 9.77
C ALA A 16 -23.81 -15.13 9.14
N ARG A 17 -23.36 -16.07 9.97
CA ARG A 17 -22.76 -17.33 9.48
C ARG A 17 -23.74 -18.14 8.62
N ASP A 18 -24.99 -18.26 9.03
CA ASP A 18 -26.01 -18.98 8.26
C ASP A 18 -26.28 -18.32 6.90
N GLY A 19 -26.21 -16.99 6.84
CA GLY A 19 -26.26 -16.23 5.60
C GLY A 19 -25.09 -16.57 4.67
N LEU A 20 -23.87 -16.64 5.21
CA LEU A 20 -22.68 -17.05 4.44
C LEU A 20 -22.74 -18.51 3.97
N ILE A 21 -23.35 -19.43 4.73
CA ILE A 21 -23.59 -20.81 4.26
C ILE A 21 -24.54 -20.82 3.05
N ARG A 22 -25.63 -20.04 3.11
CA ARG A 22 -26.56 -19.93 1.98
C ARG A 22 -25.89 -19.30 0.75
N LEU A 23 -25.04 -18.30 0.96
CA LEU A 23 -24.22 -17.70 -0.08
C LEU A 23 -23.27 -18.73 -0.71
N ASP A 24 -22.57 -19.52 0.10
CA ASP A 24 -21.65 -20.57 -0.40
C ASP A 24 -22.40 -21.65 -1.19
N ALA A 25 -23.58 -22.06 -0.74
CA ALA A 25 -24.43 -22.99 -1.47
C ALA A 25 -24.92 -22.42 -2.82
N ALA A 26 -25.26 -21.13 -2.86
CA ALA A 26 -25.61 -20.44 -4.09
C ALA A 26 -24.42 -20.39 -5.06
N PHE A 27 -23.21 -20.10 -4.56
CA PHE A 27 -21.98 -20.14 -5.36
C PHE A 27 -21.69 -21.55 -5.90
N CYS A 28 -21.83 -22.59 -5.08
CA CYS A 28 -21.65 -23.98 -5.54
C CYS A 28 -22.64 -24.36 -6.64
N THR A 29 -23.90 -23.91 -6.53
CA THR A 29 -24.92 -24.13 -7.57
C THR A 29 -24.57 -23.40 -8.86
N PHE A 30 -24.14 -22.14 -8.76
CA PHE A 30 -23.64 -21.35 -9.89
C PHE A 30 -22.44 -22.05 -10.57
N LEU A 31 -21.44 -22.45 -9.78
CA LEU A 31 -20.24 -23.09 -10.27
C LEU A 31 -20.54 -24.43 -10.97
N GLN A 32 -21.43 -25.24 -10.41
CA GLN A 32 -21.84 -26.50 -11.03
C GLN A 32 -22.48 -26.29 -12.41
N GLY A 33 -23.25 -25.21 -12.59
CA GLY A 33 -23.84 -24.84 -13.88
C GLY A 33 -22.84 -24.21 -14.86
N ALA A 34 -21.87 -23.44 -14.36
CA ALA A 34 -20.88 -22.75 -15.19
C ALA A 34 -19.70 -23.65 -15.62
N ASP A 35 -19.18 -24.47 -14.71
CA ASP A 35 -18.07 -25.39 -14.93
C ASP A 35 -18.14 -26.56 -13.94
N VAL A 36 -18.73 -27.67 -14.39
CA VAL A 36 -18.86 -28.90 -13.59
C VAL A 36 -17.50 -29.51 -13.21
N GLY A 37 -16.46 -29.28 -14.02
CA GLY A 37 -15.11 -29.77 -13.76
C GLY A 37 -14.50 -29.05 -12.56
N LEU A 38 -14.52 -27.72 -12.56
CA LEU A 38 -14.07 -26.90 -11.44
C LEU A 38 -14.93 -27.11 -10.18
N PHE A 39 -16.23 -27.33 -10.33
CA PHE A 39 -17.09 -27.70 -9.21
C PHE A 39 -16.62 -29.00 -8.53
N ASN A 40 -16.40 -30.06 -9.31
CA ASN A 40 -15.95 -31.35 -8.77
C ASN A 40 -14.56 -31.22 -8.13
N GLN A 41 -13.67 -30.43 -8.72
CA GLN A 41 -12.36 -30.12 -8.14
C GLN A 41 -12.49 -29.34 -6.83
N LEU A 42 -13.35 -28.33 -6.73
CA LEU A 42 -13.60 -27.57 -5.49
C LEU A 42 -14.10 -28.49 -4.38
N MET A 43 -15.07 -29.37 -4.67
CA MET A 43 -15.62 -30.28 -3.68
C MET A 43 -14.58 -31.30 -3.19
N THR A 44 -13.73 -31.79 -4.09
CA THR A 44 -12.62 -32.69 -3.75
C THR A 44 -11.58 -31.94 -2.91
N ALA A 45 -11.17 -30.75 -3.32
CA ALA A 45 -10.16 -29.94 -2.64
C ALA A 45 -10.60 -29.49 -1.24
N ARG A 46 -11.89 -29.21 -1.03
CA ARG A 46 -12.44 -28.90 0.32
C ARG A 46 -12.36 -30.08 1.28
N ARG A 47 -12.38 -31.32 0.76
CA ARG A 47 -12.29 -32.54 1.56
C ARG A 47 -10.83 -32.96 1.79
N ASP A 48 -10.04 -32.98 0.71
CA ASP A 48 -8.74 -33.65 0.68
C ASP A 48 -7.56 -32.66 0.56
N GLY A 49 -7.81 -31.40 0.23
CA GLY A 49 -6.78 -30.43 -0.14
C GLY A 49 -6.22 -30.69 -1.55
N PHE A 50 -5.03 -30.14 -1.81
CA PHE A 50 -4.27 -30.35 -3.04
C PHE A 50 -2.99 -31.14 -2.75
N GLU A 51 -2.62 -32.06 -3.64
CA GLU A 51 -1.38 -32.84 -3.51
C GLU A 51 -0.12 -31.99 -3.70
N THR A 52 -0.20 -30.96 -4.55
CA THR A 52 0.94 -30.08 -4.87
C THR A 52 0.54 -28.62 -4.82
N LYS A 53 1.48 -27.74 -4.49
CA LYS A 53 1.29 -26.28 -4.56
C LYS A 53 0.92 -25.83 -5.97
N LEU A 54 1.50 -26.44 -7.01
CA LEU A 54 1.19 -26.10 -8.41
C LEU A 54 -0.27 -26.40 -8.75
N ALA A 55 -0.79 -27.56 -8.35
CA ALA A 55 -2.21 -27.90 -8.57
C ALA A 55 -3.15 -26.93 -7.84
N GLU A 56 -2.78 -26.52 -6.61
CA GLU A 56 -3.53 -25.48 -5.87
C GLU A 56 -3.51 -24.14 -6.62
N SER A 57 -2.34 -23.70 -7.09
CA SER A 57 -2.21 -22.44 -7.85
C SER A 57 -3.03 -22.47 -9.14
N GLU A 58 -2.95 -23.55 -9.93
CA GLU A 58 -3.70 -23.71 -11.18
C GLU A 58 -5.22 -23.68 -10.93
N PHE A 59 -5.68 -24.36 -9.89
CA PHE A 59 -7.08 -24.33 -9.48
C PHE A 59 -7.53 -22.91 -9.08
N ILE A 60 -6.77 -22.23 -8.22
CA ILE A 60 -7.09 -20.87 -7.77
C ILE A 60 -7.18 -19.92 -8.97
N ILE A 61 -6.23 -19.99 -9.89
CA ILE A 61 -6.20 -19.16 -11.11
C ILE A 61 -7.42 -19.45 -11.99
N ALA A 62 -7.82 -20.72 -12.14
CA ALA A 62 -8.97 -21.12 -12.94
C ALA A 62 -10.31 -20.72 -12.30
N LEU A 63 -10.42 -20.80 -10.96
CA LEU A 63 -11.65 -20.50 -10.23
C LEU A 63 -11.89 -18.99 -10.04
N ALA A 64 -10.83 -18.17 -9.92
CA ALA A 64 -10.93 -16.75 -9.63
C ALA A 64 -11.83 -15.94 -10.59
N PRO A 65 -11.82 -16.15 -11.93
CA PRO A 65 -12.77 -15.51 -12.84
C PRO A 65 -14.24 -15.84 -12.58
N LEU A 66 -14.54 -17.07 -12.15
CA LEU A 66 -15.90 -17.49 -11.83
C LEU A 66 -16.36 -16.91 -10.49
N VAL A 67 -15.47 -16.81 -9.49
CA VAL A 67 -15.73 -16.10 -8.23
C VAL A 67 -16.02 -14.62 -8.48
N GLU A 68 -15.22 -13.95 -9.32
CA GLU A 68 -15.48 -12.56 -9.71
C GLU A 68 -16.84 -12.40 -10.40
N SER A 69 -17.17 -13.29 -11.35
CA SER A 69 -18.44 -13.23 -12.08
C SER A 69 -19.64 -13.40 -11.14
N PHE A 70 -19.56 -14.34 -10.20
CA PHE A 70 -20.58 -14.56 -9.18
C PHE A 70 -20.72 -13.36 -8.24
N ILE A 71 -19.61 -12.78 -7.76
CA ILE A 71 -19.65 -11.59 -6.90
C ILE A 71 -20.22 -10.38 -7.69
N GLY A 72 -19.89 -10.26 -8.96
CA GLY A 72 -20.43 -9.23 -9.85
C GLY A 72 -21.95 -9.30 -9.98
N ASP A 73 -22.51 -10.51 -10.11
CA ASP A 73 -23.97 -10.74 -10.09
C ASP A 73 -24.56 -10.48 -8.71
N LEU A 74 -23.95 -11.03 -7.66
CA LEU A 74 -24.38 -10.90 -6.27
C LEU A 74 -24.59 -9.43 -5.86
N PHE A 75 -23.67 -8.54 -6.19
CA PHE A 75 -23.73 -7.12 -5.83
C PHE A 75 -24.33 -6.24 -6.94
N GLY A 76 -24.64 -6.80 -8.11
CA GLY A 76 -25.14 -6.05 -9.27
C GLY A 76 -24.13 -5.05 -9.83
N VAL A 77 -22.85 -5.40 -9.86
CA VAL A 77 -21.72 -4.53 -10.28
C VAL A 77 -20.98 -5.05 -11.51
N GLY A 78 -21.60 -5.97 -12.26
CA GLY A 78 -21.00 -6.57 -13.45
C GLY A 78 -20.61 -5.56 -14.54
N ALA A 79 -21.37 -4.47 -14.70
CA ALA A 79 -21.07 -3.42 -15.67
C ALA A 79 -19.81 -2.62 -15.29
N GLU A 80 -19.65 -2.29 -14.01
CA GLU A 80 -18.49 -1.59 -13.47
C GLU A 80 -17.22 -2.45 -13.52
N ILE A 81 -17.33 -3.75 -13.22
CA ILE A 81 -16.24 -4.71 -13.40
C ILE A 81 -15.83 -4.78 -14.88
N ALA A 82 -16.79 -4.87 -15.81
CA ALA A 82 -16.51 -4.89 -17.24
C ALA A 82 -15.84 -3.58 -17.71
N ALA A 83 -16.26 -2.43 -17.20
CA ALA A 83 -15.64 -1.14 -17.50
C ALA A 83 -14.20 -1.05 -17.00
N LEU A 84 -13.90 -1.50 -15.77
CA LEU A 84 -12.53 -1.56 -15.25
C LEU A 84 -11.67 -2.55 -16.05
N ARG A 85 -12.22 -3.71 -16.43
CA ARG A 85 -11.53 -4.66 -17.30
C ARG A 85 -11.26 -4.08 -18.70
N ALA A 86 -12.17 -3.28 -19.24
CA ALA A 86 -11.93 -2.58 -20.51
C ALA A 86 -10.78 -1.57 -20.40
N GLN A 87 -10.72 -0.77 -19.33
CA GLN A 87 -9.60 0.14 -19.06
C GLN A 87 -8.27 -0.62 -18.92
N HIS A 88 -8.31 -1.77 -18.27
CA HIS A 88 -7.17 -2.66 -18.14
C HIS A 88 -6.68 -3.16 -19.51
N ASN A 89 -7.59 -3.69 -20.32
CA ASN A 89 -7.28 -4.25 -21.64
C ASN A 89 -6.83 -3.19 -22.65
N GLN A 90 -7.30 -1.95 -22.51
CA GLN A 90 -6.82 -0.82 -23.30
C GLN A 90 -5.31 -0.59 -23.14
N LEU A 91 -4.72 -0.97 -22.01
CA LEU A 91 -3.28 -0.81 -21.76
C LEU A 91 -2.45 -2.03 -22.20
N SER A 92 -3.08 -3.16 -22.53
CA SER A 92 -2.38 -4.40 -22.93
C SER A 92 -1.35 -4.21 -24.04
N PRO A 93 -1.62 -3.43 -25.12
CA PRO A 93 -0.63 -3.19 -26.17
C PRO A 93 0.70 -2.63 -25.65
N LEU A 94 0.66 -1.75 -24.63
CA LEU A 94 1.87 -1.17 -24.04
C LEU A 94 2.83 -2.25 -23.54
N TYR A 95 2.33 -3.22 -22.78
CA TYR A 95 3.17 -4.23 -22.14
C TYR A 95 3.64 -5.29 -23.14
N GLU A 96 2.77 -5.64 -24.09
CA GLU A 96 3.12 -6.57 -25.16
C GLU A 96 4.20 -5.97 -26.08
N CYS A 97 4.03 -4.73 -26.54
CA CYS A 97 5.03 -4.01 -27.33
C CYS A 97 6.32 -3.79 -26.53
N LYS A 98 6.22 -3.42 -25.24
CA LYS A 98 7.39 -3.28 -24.37
C LYS A 98 8.24 -4.54 -24.35
N ARG A 99 7.60 -5.71 -24.22
CA ARG A 99 8.29 -7.00 -24.16
C ARG A 99 8.80 -7.46 -25.53
N GLN A 100 7.95 -7.45 -26.55
CA GLN A 100 8.26 -8.01 -27.87
C GLN A 100 9.20 -7.12 -28.68
N PHE A 101 9.00 -5.80 -28.62
CA PHE A 101 9.71 -4.84 -29.45
C PHE A 101 10.76 -4.06 -28.66
N VAL A 102 10.36 -3.31 -27.64
CA VAL A 102 11.25 -2.37 -26.93
C VAL A 102 12.40 -3.13 -26.26
N GLN A 103 12.10 -4.17 -25.47
CA GLN A 103 13.11 -4.93 -24.73
C GLN A 103 13.90 -5.92 -25.62
N ARG A 104 13.21 -6.64 -26.51
CA ARG A 104 13.83 -7.74 -27.26
C ARG A 104 14.50 -7.32 -28.56
N ARG A 105 14.12 -6.16 -29.13
CA ARG A 105 14.60 -5.64 -30.41
C ARG A 105 15.38 -4.33 -30.21
N ALA A 106 14.72 -3.24 -29.79
CA ALA A 106 15.34 -1.92 -29.69
C ALA A 106 16.46 -1.87 -28.62
N ALA A 107 16.20 -2.35 -27.40
CA ALA A 107 17.16 -2.31 -26.30
C ALA A 107 18.44 -3.14 -26.52
N LYS A 108 18.43 -4.07 -27.49
CA LYS A 108 19.62 -4.85 -27.88
C LYS A 108 20.45 -4.18 -28.97
N LYS A 109 19.83 -3.29 -29.76
CA LYS A 109 20.45 -2.66 -30.93
C LYS A 109 21.05 -1.29 -30.62
N TYR A 110 20.49 -0.57 -29.66
CA TYR A 110 20.92 0.79 -29.30
C TYR A 110 21.55 0.84 -27.91
N ASN A 111 22.33 1.88 -27.69
CA ASN A 111 22.98 2.26 -26.43
C ASN A 111 23.06 3.79 -26.34
N THR A 112 23.60 4.35 -25.25
CA THR A 112 23.66 5.81 -25.04
C THR A 112 24.36 6.56 -26.18
N GLU A 113 25.43 6.02 -26.75
CA GLU A 113 26.20 6.67 -27.83
C GLU A 113 25.43 6.68 -29.16
N THR A 114 24.97 5.50 -29.59
CA THR A 114 24.20 5.33 -30.84
C THR A 114 22.85 6.03 -30.80
N ALA A 115 22.23 6.15 -29.63
CA ALA A 115 20.96 6.86 -29.46
C ALA A 115 21.14 8.38 -29.37
N GLY A 116 22.28 8.86 -28.87
CA GLY A 116 22.56 10.30 -28.71
C GLY A 116 22.65 11.07 -30.03
N VAL A 117 22.91 10.39 -31.14
CA VAL A 117 22.96 10.98 -32.49
C VAL A 117 21.60 10.94 -33.22
N LEU A 118 20.59 10.29 -32.64
CA LEU A 118 19.26 10.20 -33.25
C LEU A 118 18.45 11.46 -32.99
N ASP A 119 17.82 12.00 -34.04
CA ASP A 119 16.85 13.08 -33.90
C ASP A 119 15.46 12.51 -33.59
N GLY A 120 15.17 12.36 -32.29
CA GLY A 120 13.88 11.85 -31.82
C GLY A 120 12.68 12.68 -32.26
N ASN A 121 12.83 13.99 -32.47
CA ASN A 121 11.73 14.85 -32.92
C ASN A 121 11.42 14.58 -34.40
N ALA A 122 12.44 14.43 -35.23
CA ALA A 122 12.26 14.07 -36.64
C ALA A 122 11.69 12.65 -36.79
N LEU A 123 12.17 11.69 -36.00
CA LEU A 123 11.65 10.32 -35.97
C LEU A 123 10.18 10.29 -35.54
N ARG A 124 9.84 11.04 -34.49
CA ARG A 124 8.44 11.20 -34.03
C ARG A 124 7.55 11.77 -35.13
N ALA A 125 7.98 12.86 -35.79
CA ALA A 125 7.19 13.49 -36.85
C ALA A 125 6.94 12.54 -38.03
N GLN A 126 7.92 11.71 -38.38
CA GLN A 126 7.74 10.68 -39.41
C GLN A 126 6.75 9.60 -38.97
N LEU A 127 6.85 9.11 -37.72
CA LEU A 127 5.91 8.15 -37.15
C LEU A 127 4.49 8.71 -37.10
N GLU A 128 4.30 9.94 -36.62
CA GLU A 128 2.99 10.62 -36.59
C GLU A 128 2.37 10.74 -37.99
N LYS A 129 3.20 10.97 -39.02
CA LYS A 129 2.74 10.97 -40.42
C LYS A 129 2.29 9.59 -40.90
N ILE A 130 2.97 8.52 -40.48
CA ILE A 130 2.59 7.14 -40.82
C ILE A 130 1.32 6.74 -40.07
N PHE A 131 1.22 7.07 -38.78
CA PHE A 131 0.05 6.81 -37.95
C PHE A 131 -1.18 7.61 -38.40
N GLY A 132 -0.97 8.77 -39.04
CA GLY A 132 -2.05 9.70 -39.36
C GLY A 132 -2.65 10.38 -38.11
N ALA A 133 -1.95 10.33 -36.97
CA ALA A 133 -2.40 10.87 -35.69
C ALA A 133 -1.20 11.29 -34.83
N ALA A 134 -1.48 12.10 -33.79
CA ALA A 134 -0.47 12.53 -32.84
C ALA A 134 0.07 11.35 -32.03
N PHE A 135 1.37 11.38 -31.71
CA PHE A 135 2.04 10.30 -31.00
C PHE A 135 1.46 10.16 -29.60
N SER A 136 1.14 8.92 -29.23
CA SER A 136 1.01 8.50 -27.85
C SER A 136 1.72 7.15 -27.66
N PRO A 137 2.21 6.82 -26.45
CA PRO A 137 2.80 5.51 -26.21
C PRO A 137 1.88 4.35 -26.55
N LEU A 138 0.56 4.52 -26.33
CA LEU A 138 -0.43 3.49 -26.63
C LEU A 138 -0.58 3.29 -28.13
N LEU A 139 -0.79 4.36 -28.90
CA LEU A 139 -0.89 4.29 -30.36
C LEU A 139 0.38 3.69 -30.97
N PHE A 140 1.55 4.12 -30.50
CA PHE A 140 2.83 3.55 -30.95
C PHE A 140 2.91 2.05 -30.68
N ALA A 141 2.43 1.59 -29.53
CA ALA A 141 2.41 0.17 -29.20
C ALA A 141 1.44 -0.62 -30.08
N GLU A 142 0.23 -0.11 -30.33
CA GLU A 142 -0.79 -0.74 -31.18
C GLU A 142 -0.28 -0.91 -32.62
N GLU A 143 0.24 0.17 -33.22
CA GLU A 143 0.76 0.18 -34.58
C GLU A 143 1.95 -0.77 -34.74
N ILE A 144 2.85 -0.83 -33.76
CA ILE A 144 4.00 -1.74 -33.82
C ILE A 144 3.56 -3.20 -33.74
N LEU A 145 2.60 -3.52 -32.88
CA LEU A 145 2.09 -4.89 -32.80
C LEU A 145 1.41 -5.29 -34.12
N ALA A 146 0.68 -4.37 -34.76
CA ALA A 146 0.11 -4.60 -36.09
C ALA A 146 1.22 -4.81 -37.15
N TRP A 147 2.29 -4.01 -37.13
CA TRP A 147 3.42 -4.16 -38.05
C TRP A 147 4.23 -5.43 -37.80
N LEU A 148 4.37 -5.87 -36.55
CA LEU A 148 5.02 -7.14 -36.20
C LEU A 148 4.21 -8.35 -36.70
N ALA A 149 2.89 -8.25 -36.80
CA ALA A 149 2.07 -9.31 -37.37
C ALA A 149 2.30 -9.48 -38.90
N ASP A 150 2.81 -8.45 -39.58
CA ASP A 150 3.16 -8.47 -41.00
C ASP A 150 4.52 -7.79 -41.27
N GLU A 151 5.58 -8.35 -40.69
CA GLU A 151 6.92 -7.74 -40.73
C GLU A 151 7.42 -7.49 -42.16
N LYS A 152 7.11 -8.38 -43.11
CA LYS A 152 7.62 -8.31 -44.48
C LYS A 152 7.18 -7.03 -45.19
N ASN A 153 5.95 -6.60 -44.95
CA ASN A 153 5.41 -5.39 -45.58
C ASN A 153 5.67 -4.12 -44.75
N ASN A 154 6.13 -4.26 -43.50
CA ASN A 154 6.31 -3.15 -42.57
C ASN A 154 7.77 -2.95 -42.11
N GLU A 155 8.75 -3.54 -42.80
CA GLU A 155 10.17 -3.50 -42.41
C GLU A 155 10.67 -2.06 -42.22
N HIS A 156 10.35 -1.16 -43.15
CA HIS A 156 10.74 0.26 -43.07
C HIS A 156 10.17 0.94 -41.82
N ASN A 157 8.88 0.71 -41.53
CA ASN A 157 8.19 1.30 -40.38
C ASN A 157 8.77 0.77 -39.06
N LEU A 158 9.08 -0.54 -39.00
CA LEU A 158 9.71 -1.17 -37.85
C LEU A 158 11.12 -0.64 -37.59
N ILE A 159 11.92 -0.38 -38.63
CA ILE A 159 13.25 0.23 -38.48
C ILE A 159 13.14 1.66 -37.92
N LEU A 160 12.18 2.45 -38.40
CA LEU A 160 11.94 3.79 -37.89
C LEU A 160 11.50 3.77 -36.40
N ALA A 161 10.56 2.88 -36.07
CA ALA A 161 10.11 2.67 -34.70
C ALA A 161 11.22 2.17 -33.77
N GLU A 162 12.13 1.31 -34.26
CA GLU A 162 13.29 0.85 -33.51
C GLU A 162 14.23 2.00 -33.17
N GLN A 163 14.51 2.88 -34.13
CA GLN A 163 15.32 4.08 -33.91
C GLN A 163 14.68 4.98 -32.87
N TYR A 164 13.38 5.24 -32.98
CA TYR A 164 12.66 6.05 -32.01
C TYR A 164 12.67 5.45 -30.61
N ALA A 165 12.41 4.14 -30.49
CA ALA A 165 12.49 3.44 -29.22
C ALA A 165 13.92 3.46 -28.63
N GLY A 166 14.95 3.30 -29.47
CA GLY A 166 16.36 3.43 -29.06
C GLY A 166 16.68 4.81 -28.51
N TRP A 167 16.23 5.86 -29.20
CA TRP A 167 16.32 7.25 -28.72
C TRP A 167 15.60 7.43 -27.38
N ALA A 168 14.35 7.00 -27.27
CA ALA A 168 13.53 7.12 -26.07
C ALA A 168 14.17 6.43 -24.85
N LEU A 169 14.81 5.28 -25.06
CA LEU A 169 15.43 4.47 -24.02
C LEU A 169 16.77 5.04 -23.52
N PHE A 170 17.62 5.53 -24.43
CA PHE A 170 19.04 5.74 -24.11
C PHE A 170 19.54 7.17 -24.31
N ALA A 171 18.88 8.01 -25.11
CA ALA A 171 19.25 9.41 -25.24
C ALA A 171 18.73 10.23 -24.05
N ASP A 172 19.50 11.24 -23.60
CA ASP A 172 19.09 12.09 -22.45
C ASP A 172 17.78 12.85 -22.72
N ALA A 173 17.62 13.37 -23.93
CA ALA A 173 16.40 14.02 -24.37
C ALA A 173 15.22 13.05 -24.38
N GLY A 174 15.42 11.83 -24.90
CA GLY A 174 14.40 10.77 -24.94
C GLY A 174 13.96 10.31 -23.56
N ARG A 175 14.92 10.01 -22.67
CA ARG A 175 14.64 9.62 -21.28
C ARG A 175 13.91 10.69 -20.49
N THR A 176 14.22 11.96 -20.75
CA THR A 176 13.53 13.09 -20.14
C THR A 176 12.10 13.22 -20.68
N HIS A 177 11.93 13.10 -22.00
CA HIS A 177 10.63 13.19 -22.67
C HIS A 177 9.67 12.08 -22.20
N HIS A 178 10.16 10.84 -22.14
CA HIS A 178 9.37 9.65 -21.76
C HIS A 178 9.54 9.25 -20.29
N LYS A 179 9.94 10.18 -19.40
CA LYS A 179 10.19 9.88 -17.98
C LYS A 179 9.01 9.20 -17.27
N LYS A 180 7.79 9.46 -17.73
CA LYS A 180 6.54 8.95 -17.15
C LYS A 180 5.95 7.75 -17.90
N ASP A 181 6.44 7.43 -19.09
CA ASP A 181 5.80 6.45 -19.96
C ASP A 181 6.33 5.05 -19.65
N ALA A 182 5.44 4.10 -19.32
CA ALA A 182 5.86 2.75 -18.97
C ALA A 182 6.57 2.04 -20.13
N LEU A 183 6.16 2.31 -21.36
CA LEU A 183 6.65 1.64 -22.58
C LEU A 183 8.18 1.76 -22.76
N PHE A 184 8.74 2.95 -22.52
CA PHE A 184 10.17 3.24 -22.74
C PHE A 184 10.98 3.26 -21.44
N LYS A 185 10.54 2.49 -20.43
CA LYS A 185 11.24 2.38 -19.15
C LYS A 185 11.73 0.95 -18.91
N LEU A 186 13.04 0.75 -18.86
CA LEU A 186 13.64 -0.54 -18.52
C LEU A 186 13.94 -0.63 -17.02
N PRO A 187 13.84 -1.83 -16.41
CA PRO A 187 14.36 -2.06 -15.07
C PRO A 187 15.85 -1.70 -15.00
N LYS A 188 16.23 -0.86 -14.05
CA LYS A 188 17.61 -0.43 -13.87
C LYS A 188 18.43 -1.53 -13.20
N LYS A 189 19.73 -1.58 -13.49
CA LYS A 189 20.67 -2.37 -12.68
C LYS A 189 20.75 -1.78 -11.28
N ILE A 190 20.88 -2.64 -10.28
CA ILE A 190 21.05 -2.22 -8.90
C ILE A 190 22.54 -2.21 -8.56
N ASP A 191 23.00 -1.11 -7.97
CA ASP A 191 24.26 -1.04 -7.23
C ASP A 191 23.94 -1.06 -5.74
N PRO A 192 24.28 -2.15 -5.00
CA PRO A 192 24.03 -2.23 -3.57
C PRO A 192 24.66 -1.09 -2.76
N GLN A 193 25.77 -0.52 -3.23
CA GLN A 193 26.45 0.59 -2.54
C GLN A 193 25.85 1.96 -2.88
N ASN A 194 24.98 2.04 -3.89
CA ASN A 194 24.41 3.29 -4.38
C ASN A 194 22.93 3.12 -4.76
N LEU A 195 22.11 2.67 -3.79
CA LEU A 195 20.68 2.43 -3.97
C LEU A 195 19.85 3.72 -4.09
N VAL A 196 20.38 4.84 -3.61
CA VAL A 196 19.71 6.14 -3.63
C VAL A 196 20.62 7.12 -4.37
N PRO A 197 20.18 7.67 -5.52
CA PRO A 197 20.92 8.72 -6.20
C PRO A 197 21.12 9.92 -5.28
N VAL A 198 22.37 10.34 -5.12
CA VAL A 198 22.73 11.53 -4.34
C VAL A 198 23.67 12.43 -5.15
N GLU A 199 23.47 13.73 -5.01
CA GLU A 199 24.42 14.77 -5.36
C GLU A 199 25.19 15.18 -4.12
N THR A 200 26.46 15.53 -4.31
CA THR A 200 27.33 16.02 -3.24
C THR A 200 27.50 17.53 -3.37
N GLU A 201 27.35 18.26 -2.26
CA GLU A 201 27.72 19.68 -2.18
C GLU A 201 28.54 19.96 -0.92
N MET A 202 29.41 20.97 -0.98
CA MET A 202 30.08 21.48 0.20
C MET A 202 29.22 22.60 0.82
N ARG A 203 28.80 22.42 2.06
CA ARG A 203 28.03 23.41 2.82
C ARG A 203 28.69 23.61 4.18
N ASP A 204 29.10 24.84 4.46
CA ASP A 204 29.74 25.24 5.73
C ASP A 204 30.95 24.36 6.12
N GLY A 205 31.74 23.93 5.13
CA GLY A 205 32.90 23.05 5.33
C GLY A 205 32.58 21.55 5.43
N TYR A 206 31.32 21.16 5.35
CA TYR A 206 30.88 19.76 5.37
C TYR A 206 30.43 19.28 4.00
N MET A 207 30.73 18.01 3.71
CA MET A 207 30.19 17.32 2.55
C MET A 207 28.75 16.89 2.84
N VAL A 208 27.80 17.44 2.09
CA VAL A 208 26.37 17.16 2.19
C VAL A 208 25.94 16.28 1.02
N LEU A 209 25.30 15.16 1.33
CA LEU A 209 24.60 14.33 0.35
C LEU A 209 23.14 14.76 0.28
N LYS A 210 22.65 15.10 -0.91
CA LYS A 210 21.27 15.49 -1.16
C LYS A 210 20.70 14.74 -2.35
N SER A 211 19.38 14.53 -2.40
CA SER A 211 18.76 14.03 -3.62
C SER A 211 18.93 15.05 -4.76
N PRO A 212 19.01 14.59 -6.03
CA PRO A 212 19.05 15.48 -7.17
C PRO A 212 17.91 16.50 -7.13
N ARG A 213 18.19 17.73 -7.55
CA ARG A 213 17.18 18.81 -7.48
C ARG A 213 15.87 18.45 -8.20
N SER A 214 15.96 17.68 -9.29
CA SER A 214 14.82 17.20 -10.08
C SER A 214 13.98 16.10 -9.39
N GLU A 215 14.44 15.57 -8.26
CA GLU A 215 13.77 14.55 -7.45
C GLU A 215 13.26 15.08 -6.10
N LEU A 216 13.63 16.32 -5.73
CA LEU A 216 13.14 16.95 -4.52
C LEU A 216 11.63 17.20 -4.61
N ARG A 217 10.91 16.73 -3.58
CA ARG A 217 9.47 16.96 -3.44
C ARG A 217 9.24 17.98 -2.33
N GLN A 218 8.52 19.05 -2.64
CA GLN A 218 8.06 19.97 -1.61
C GLN A 218 7.00 19.27 -0.75
N ARG A 219 7.12 19.44 0.57
CA ARG A 219 6.16 18.94 1.55
C ARG A 219 5.72 20.12 2.41
N ASP A 220 4.43 20.41 2.35
CA ASP A 220 3.78 21.37 3.26
C ASP A 220 2.80 20.61 4.17
N GLY A 221 3.11 20.64 5.47
CA GLY A 221 2.32 20.01 6.51
C GLY A 221 2.16 18.49 6.39
N PHE A 222 0.91 18.04 6.60
CA PHE A 222 0.57 16.65 6.89
C PHE A 222 -0.45 16.04 5.91
N LYS A 223 -0.53 16.58 4.69
CA LYS A 223 -1.28 15.93 3.60
C LYS A 223 -0.58 14.64 3.17
N LEU A 224 -1.33 13.70 2.61
CA LEU A 224 -0.75 12.49 1.99
C LEU A 224 0.27 12.90 0.91
N THR A 225 1.50 12.41 1.04
CA THR A 225 2.64 12.81 0.17
C THR A 225 2.93 11.82 -0.95
N ASP A 226 2.26 10.67 -0.94
CA ASP A 226 2.42 9.62 -1.95
C ASP A 226 1.09 8.91 -2.19
N ALA A 227 0.53 9.06 -3.39
CA ALA A 227 -0.72 8.42 -3.79
C ALA A 227 -0.53 6.97 -4.28
N GLY A 228 0.72 6.49 -4.43
CA GLY A 228 1.06 5.22 -5.04
C GLY A 228 1.04 5.26 -6.57
N GLY A 229 1.35 4.11 -7.19
CA GLY A 229 1.32 3.94 -8.63
C GLY A 229 -0.11 3.99 -9.19
N ASN A 230 -0.25 4.49 -10.42
CA ASN A 230 -1.51 4.43 -11.17
C ASN A 230 -1.73 3.03 -11.76
N LEU A 231 -2.79 2.86 -12.57
CA LEU A 231 -3.12 1.57 -13.17
C LEU A 231 -1.99 1.12 -14.10
N GLU A 232 -1.53 2.02 -14.96
CA GLU A 232 -0.46 1.76 -15.92
C GLU A 232 0.81 1.25 -15.23
N TYR A 233 1.21 1.86 -14.12
CA TYR A 233 2.37 1.44 -13.35
C TYR A 233 2.19 0.05 -12.73
N ALA A 234 1.05 -0.21 -12.10
CA ALA A 234 0.79 -1.51 -11.48
C ALA A 234 0.77 -2.64 -12.53
N LEU A 235 0.22 -2.38 -13.71
CA LEU A 235 0.20 -3.33 -14.80
C LEU A 235 1.56 -3.50 -15.48
N ASP A 236 2.38 -2.46 -15.55
CA ASP A 236 3.77 -2.58 -15.97
C ASP A 236 4.51 -3.56 -15.05
N GLN A 237 4.33 -3.43 -13.74
CA GLN A 237 4.96 -4.32 -12.76
C GLN A 237 4.37 -5.75 -12.80
N ALA A 238 3.05 -5.88 -12.96
CA ALA A 238 2.39 -7.19 -13.07
C ALA A 238 2.82 -7.96 -14.33
N ASN A 239 3.07 -7.26 -15.44
CA ASN A 239 3.57 -7.85 -16.69
C ASN A 239 5.11 -7.99 -16.74
N TYR A 240 5.84 -7.24 -15.91
CA TYR A 240 7.27 -7.45 -15.67
C TYR A 240 7.53 -8.72 -14.85
N CYS A 241 6.60 -9.09 -13.96
CA CYS A 241 6.62 -10.38 -13.27
C CYS A 241 6.58 -11.53 -14.29
N ILE A 242 7.41 -12.57 -14.07
CA ILE A 242 7.42 -13.77 -14.92
C ILE A 242 6.52 -14.89 -14.40
N TRP A 243 5.75 -14.61 -13.36
CA TRP A 243 4.84 -15.53 -12.69
C TRP A 243 5.49 -16.87 -12.29
N CYS A 244 6.43 -16.80 -11.34
CA CYS A 244 7.31 -17.90 -10.96
C CYS A 244 6.61 -19.16 -10.39
N HIS A 245 5.34 -19.09 -9.97
CA HIS A 245 4.60 -20.28 -9.51
C HIS A 245 4.59 -21.39 -10.57
N LYS A 246 4.53 -21.02 -11.87
CA LYS A 246 4.56 -21.97 -13.00
C LYS A 246 5.82 -22.84 -13.05
N GLN A 247 6.88 -22.42 -12.36
CA GLN A 247 8.17 -23.11 -12.32
C GLN A 247 8.49 -23.65 -10.92
N GLY A 248 7.59 -23.48 -9.94
CA GLY A 248 7.84 -23.80 -8.52
C GLY A 248 9.00 -23.01 -7.92
N LYS A 249 9.20 -21.76 -8.35
CA LYS A 249 10.33 -20.89 -7.96
C LYS A 249 9.87 -19.49 -7.51
N ASP A 250 8.75 -19.45 -6.84
CA ASP A 250 8.05 -18.30 -6.26
C ASP A 250 8.80 -17.71 -5.05
N SER A 251 10.07 -17.33 -5.25
CA SER A 251 10.96 -16.82 -4.19
C SER A 251 10.48 -15.54 -3.52
N CYS A 252 9.63 -14.75 -4.18
CA CYS A 252 8.98 -13.60 -3.56
C CYS A 252 7.96 -13.99 -2.48
N SER A 253 7.38 -15.18 -2.58
CA SER A 253 6.50 -15.77 -1.56
C SER A 253 7.32 -16.60 -0.58
N THR A 254 8.05 -17.61 -1.06
CA THR A 254 8.66 -18.66 -0.21
C THR A 254 10.16 -18.46 0.08
N GLY A 255 10.73 -17.33 -0.33
CA GLY A 255 12.13 -16.98 -0.14
C GLY A 255 13.09 -17.53 -1.20
N LEU A 256 14.27 -16.92 -1.28
CA LEU A 256 15.34 -17.30 -2.19
C LEU A 256 16.31 -18.24 -1.48
N ARG A 257 16.38 -19.51 -1.91
CA ARG A 257 17.17 -20.56 -1.25
C ARG A 257 18.56 -20.73 -1.86
N GLU A 258 19.52 -21.11 -1.02
CA GLU A 258 20.84 -21.55 -1.44
C GLU A 258 20.76 -22.84 -2.28
N LYS A 259 21.64 -23.02 -3.25
CA LYS A 259 21.65 -24.25 -4.05
C LYS A 259 21.97 -25.44 -3.15
N ASN A 260 21.12 -26.47 -3.19
CA ASN A 260 21.26 -27.73 -2.43
C ASN A 260 21.29 -27.58 -0.90
N LYS A 261 20.79 -26.46 -0.36
CA LYS A 261 20.64 -26.25 1.09
C LYS A 261 19.23 -25.79 1.41
N ASN A 262 18.75 -26.13 2.61
CA ASN A 262 17.47 -25.65 3.12
C ASN A 262 17.58 -24.23 3.75
N GLU A 263 18.62 -23.47 3.41
CA GLU A 263 18.93 -22.15 3.98
C GLU A 263 18.55 -21.04 2.99
N PHE A 264 18.12 -19.90 3.52
CA PHE A 264 17.87 -18.69 2.73
C PHE A 264 19.18 -18.00 2.36
N GLN A 265 19.25 -17.49 1.13
CA GLN A 265 20.32 -16.60 0.69
C GLN A 265 20.28 -15.29 1.49
N LYS A 266 21.42 -14.61 1.52
CA LYS A 266 21.54 -13.27 2.10
C LYS A 266 21.83 -12.23 1.02
N SER A 267 21.26 -11.04 1.16
CA SER A 267 21.58 -9.90 0.32
C SER A 267 23.04 -9.46 0.54
N PRO A 268 23.59 -8.57 -0.32
CA PRO A 268 24.92 -7.99 -0.12
C PRO A 268 25.11 -7.27 1.23
N HIS A 269 24.02 -6.86 1.88
CA HIS A 269 24.01 -6.23 3.20
C HIS A 269 23.72 -7.21 4.34
N GLY A 270 23.75 -8.52 4.08
CA GLY A 270 23.52 -9.57 5.07
C GLY A 270 22.06 -9.79 5.46
N VAL A 271 21.11 -9.17 4.74
CA VAL A 271 19.66 -9.34 5.01
C VAL A 271 19.19 -10.68 4.46
N MET A 272 18.50 -11.47 5.28
CA MET A 272 17.94 -12.76 4.86
C MET A 272 16.83 -12.57 3.81
N LEU A 273 16.87 -13.36 2.74
CA LEU A 273 15.91 -13.31 1.62
C LEU A 273 14.81 -14.37 1.79
N ALA A 274 13.95 -14.19 2.80
CA ALA A 274 12.96 -15.19 3.20
C ALA A 274 11.60 -15.12 2.47
N GLY A 275 11.39 -14.14 1.59
CA GLY A 275 10.12 -13.94 0.89
C GLY A 275 9.08 -13.20 1.75
N CYS A 276 7.81 -13.31 1.36
CA CYS A 276 6.69 -12.73 2.09
C CYS A 276 6.52 -13.47 3.43
N PRO A 277 6.47 -12.79 4.58
CA PRO A 277 6.22 -13.44 5.86
C PRO A 277 4.89 -14.19 5.96
N LEU A 278 3.93 -13.88 5.07
CA LEU A 278 2.63 -14.54 4.98
C LEU A 278 2.61 -15.69 3.96
N GLU A 279 3.71 -15.93 3.24
CA GLU A 279 3.76 -16.84 2.08
C GLU A 279 2.63 -16.55 1.06
N GLU A 280 2.30 -15.27 0.91
CA GLU A 280 1.21 -14.82 0.05
C GLU A 280 1.39 -15.30 -1.40
N LYS A 281 0.27 -15.66 -2.05
CA LYS A 281 0.17 -16.08 -3.46
C LYS A 281 0.37 -14.92 -4.45
N ILE A 282 1.52 -14.26 -4.33
CA ILE A 282 1.93 -13.08 -5.11
C ILE A 282 1.92 -13.37 -6.60
N SER A 283 2.40 -14.54 -6.99
CA SER A 283 2.60 -14.85 -8.40
C SER A 283 1.27 -15.08 -9.11
N GLU A 284 0.30 -15.68 -8.43
CA GLU A 284 -1.07 -15.92 -8.84
C GLU A 284 -1.84 -14.60 -8.87
N MET A 285 -1.72 -13.77 -7.83
CA MET A 285 -2.27 -12.42 -7.78
C MET A 285 -1.78 -11.58 -8.98
N ASN A 286 -0.47 -11.54 -9.22
CA ASN A 286 0.11 -10.77 -10.33
C ASN A 286 -0.39 -11.27 -11.69
N LEU A 287 -0.56 -12.59 -11.87
CA LEU A 287 -1.08 -13.16 -13.11
C LEU A 287 -2.53 -12.74 -13.33
N LEU A 288 -3.39 -12.90 -12.34
CA LEU A 288 -4.80 -12.49 -12.40
C LEU A 288 -4.93 -10.98 -12.64
N LYS A 289 -4.12 -10.19 -11.94
CA LYS A 289 -4.06 -8.73 -12.15
C LYS A 289 -3.68 -8.41 -13.59
N SER A 290 -2.66 -9.05 -14.15
CA SER A 290 -2.24 -8.83 -15.56
C SER A 290 -3.26 -9.29 -16.60
N HIS A 291 -4.27 -10.07 -16.21
CA HIS A 291 -5.36 -10.51 -17.09
C HIS A 291 -6.67 -9.74 -16.86
N GLY A 292 -6.65 -8.67 -16.06
CA GLY A 292 -7.84 -7.84 -15.82
C GLY A 292 -8.90 -8.53 -14.95
N ASN A 293 -8.47 -9.45 -14.08
CA ASN A 293 -9.32 -10.04 -13.05
C ASN A 293 -9.19 -9.21 -11.76
N ILE A 294 -10.22 -8.42 -11.47
CA ILE A 294 -10.23 -7.34 -10.50
C ILE A 294 -10.50 -7.87 -9.08
N ILE A 295 -11.67 -8.44 -8.85
CA ILE A 295 -12.10 -9.01 -7.57
C ILE A 295 -11.36 -10.32 -7.29
N GLY A 296 -11.15 -11.17 -8.28
CA GLY A 296 -10.48 -12.45 -8.06
C GLY A 296 -9.00 -12.28 -7.71
N SER A 297 -8.32 -11.23 -8.18
CA SER A 297 -6.96 -10.93 -7.70
C SER A 297 -6.94 -10.55 -6.21
N LEU A 298 -7.90 -9.75 -5.72
CA LEU A 298 -8.07 -9.50 -4.27
C LEU A 298 -8.50 -10.77 -3.52
N GLY A 299 -9.33 -11.59 -4.15
CA GLY A 299 -9.72 -12.91 -3.64
C GLY A 299 -8.50 -13.78 -3.36
N VAL A 300 -7.47 -13.74 -4.22
CA VAL A 300 -6.20 -14.45 -3.98
C VAL A 300 -5.40 -13.84 -2.81
N VAL A 301 -5.27 -12.52 -2.77
CA VAL A 301 -4.57 -11.81 -1.65
C VAL A 301 -5.18 -12.20 -0.31
N THR A 302 -6.51 -12.20 -0.21
CA THR A 302 -7.23 -12.44 1.05
C THR A 302 -7.20 -13.89 1.54
N ILE A 303 -6.66 -14.84 0.76
CA ILE A 303 -6.40 -16.21 1.24
C ILE A 303 -5.38 -16.17 2.38
N ASP A 304 -4.27 -15.45 2.15
CA ASP A 304 -3.12 -15.42 3.07
C ASP A 304 -3.07 -14.09 3.86
N ASN A 305 -3.61 -13.01 3.30
CA ASN A 305 -3.59 -11.66 3.86
C ASN A 305 -4.99 -10.99 3.83
N PRO A 306 -5.95 -11.44 4.67
CA PRO A 306 -7.31 -10.88 4.68
C PRO A 306 -7.34 -9.39 5.05
N LEU A 307 -6.33 -8.89 5.76
CA LEU A 307 -6.19 -7.49 6.16
C LEU A 307 -5.14 -6.73 5.35
N CYS A 308 -5.02 -7.02 4.05
CA CYS A 308 -4.06 -6.40 3.13
C CYS A 308 -4.13 -4.86 3.05
N ALA A 309 -5.22 -4.26 3.52
CA ALA A 309 -5.29 -2.82 3.77
C ALA A 309 -4.19 -2.31 4.74
N LEU A 310 -3.58 -3.17 5.57
CA LEU A 310 -2.47 -2.82 6.47
C LEU A 310 -1.08 -3.13 5.90
N THR A 311 -0.98 -3.66 4.68
CA THR A 311 0.30 -4.01 4.03
C THR A 311 0.44 -3.22 2.71
N GLY A 312 1.26 -3.72 1.79
CA GLY A 312 1.46 -3.09 0.49
C GLY A 312 2.37 -1.87 0.50
N HIS A 313 2.14 -0.99 -0.46
CA HIS A 313 2.98 0.16 -0.78
C HIS A 313 3.25 1.01 0.46
N ARG A 314 4.53 1.29 0.69
CA ARG A 314 5.07 2.01 1.87
C ARG A 314 4.98 1.27 3.21
N ILE A 315 4.54 0.02 3.25
CA ILE A 315 4.51 -0.78 4.47
C ILE A 315 5.51 -1.94 4.41
N CYS A 316 5.34 -2.88 3.48
CA CYS A 316 6.16 -4.09 3.39
C CYS A 316 7.00 -4.11 2.10
N ASN A 317 8.12 -4.85 2.10
CA ASN A 317 8.97 -5.03 0.91
C ASN A 317 9.80 -6.32 0.88
N ASP A 318 9.58 -7.29 1.78
CA ASP A 318 10.39 -8.52 1.83
C ASP A 318 10.21 -9.41 0.60
N CYS A 319 9.02 -9.38 0.00
CA CYS A 319 8.72 -9.99 -1.29
C CYS A 319 9.60 -9.42 -2.43
N MET A 320 9.84 -8.10 -2.43
CA MET A 320 10.71 -7.44 -3.42
C MET A 320 12.17 -7.83 -3.22
N LYS A 321 12.64 -7.85 -1.96
CA LYS A 321 14.04 -8.25 -1.64
C LYS A 321 14.34 -9.66 -2.13
N SER A 322 13.35 -10.55 -2.07
CA SER A 322 13.50 -11.97 -2.42
C SER A 322 13.08 -12.29 -3.86
N CYS A 323 12.67 -11.29 -4.65
CA CYS A 323 12.35 -11.44 -6.07
C CYS A 323 13.53 -12.06 -6.82
N ILE A 324 13.31 -12.92 -7.81
CA ILE A 324 14.41 -13.53 -8.59
C ILE A 324 15.33 -12.50 -9.28
N TYR A 325 14.86 -11.27 -9.48
CA TYR A 325 15.63 -10.16 -10.03
C TYR A 325 16.56 -9.55 -8.97
N GLN A 326 17.72 -10.18 -8.79
CA GLN A 326 18.72 -9.77 -7.78
C GLN A 326 19.78 -8.79 -8.30
N LYS A 327 19.87 -8.59 -9.63
CA LYS A 327 20.87 -7.71 -10.28
C LYS A 327 20.26 -6.46 -10.91
N GLN A 328 18.95 -6.30 -10.80
CA GLN A 328 18.17 -5.22 -11.37
C GLN A 328 16.96 -4.94 -10.48
N GLU A 329 16.25 -3.85 -10.73
CA GLU A 329 15.03 -3.49 -10.00
C GLU A 329 14.07 -4.69 -9.91
N PRO A 330 13.69 -5.12 -8.69
CA PRO A 330 12.72 -6.19 -8.52
C PRO A 330 11.33 -5.72 -8.94
N VAL A 331 10.40 -6.67 -9.10
CA VAL A 331 8.98 -6.33 -9.28
C VAL A 331 8.49 -5.57 -8.04
N ASP A 332 7.86 -4.42 -8.23
CA ASP A 332 7.22 -3.64 -7.15
C ASP A 332 5.87 -4.26 -6.75
N ILE A 333 5.96 -5.42 -6.08
CA ILE A 333 4.82 -6.22 -5.61
C ILE A 333 3.91 -5.43 -4.65
N PRO A 334 4.43 -4.66 -3.68
CA PRO A 334 3.58 -3.88 -2.77
C PRO A 334 2.68 -2.86 -3.49
N GLN A 335 3.14 -2.26 -4.58
CA GLN A 335 2.31 -1.38 -5.42
C GLN A 335 1.20 -2.15 -6.14
N ILE A 336 1.48 -3.37 -6.62
CA ILE A 336 0.47 -4.22 -7.25
C ILE A 336 -0.61 -4.60 -6.23
N GLU A 337 -0.22 -5.09 -5.04
CA GLU A 337 -1.15 -5.46 -3.95
C GLU A 337 -2.05 -4.28 -3.55
N THR A 338 -1.44 -3.10 -3.32
CA THR A 338 -2.21 -1.90 -2.99
C THR A 338 -3.13 -1.46 -4.12
N ARG A 339 -2.72 -1.62 -5.39
CA ARG A 339 -3.58 -1.30 -6.52
C ARG A 339 -4.76 -2.28 -6.64
N VAL A 340 -4.53 -3.57 -6.44
CA VAL A 340 -5.59 -4.60 -6.41
C VAL A 340 -6.66 -4.23 -5.38
N LEU A 341 -6.26 -3.88 -4.16
CA LEU A 341 -7.19 -3.40 -3.14
C LEU A 341 -7.94 -2.15 -3.57
N LYS A 342 -7.23 -1.13 -4.09
CA LYS A 342 -7.84 0.14 -4.53
C LYS A 342 -8.85 -0.06 -5.66
N ASP A 343 -8.61 -0.97 -6.59
CA ASP A 343 -9.52 -1.24 -7.70
C ASP A 343 -10.85 -1.81 -7.20
N VAL A 344 -10.80 -2.77 -6.26
CA VAL A 344 -12.03 -3.33 -5.67
C VAL A 344 -12.75 -2.28 -4.81
N LEU A 345 -12.01 -1.52 -4.00
CA LEU A 345 -12.59 -0.46 -3.17
C LEU A 345 -13.29 0.65 -3.99
N ALA A 346 -12.83 0.90 -5.22
CA ALA A 346 -13.41 1.88 -6.13
C ALA A 346 -14.71 1.39 -6.82
N LEU A 347 -15.03 0.09 -6.77
CA LEU A 347 -16.32 -0.42 -7.24
C LEU A 347 -17.46 0.06 -6.32
N PRO A 348 -18.69 0.19 -6.84
CA PRO A 348 -19.86 0.27 -5.97
C PRO A 348 -19.87 -0.93 -5.02
N TRP A 349 -20.14 -0.67 -3.74
CA TRP A 349 -20.09 -1.69 -2.67
C TRP A 349 -18.72 -2.34 -2.47
N GLY A 350 -17.64 -1.71 -2.96
CA GLY A 350 -16.28 -2.25 -2.91
C GLY A 350 -15.79 -2.61 -1.51
N PHE A 351 -16.18 -1.83 -0.49
CA PHE A 351 -15.94 -2.18 0.90
C PHE A 351 -16.67 -3.48 1.31
N GLU A 352 -17.93 -3.64 0.92
CA GLU A 352 -18.71 -4.84 1.26
C GLU A 352 -18.16 -6.08 0.56
N ILE A 353 -17.70 -5.94 -0.68
CA ILE A 353 -17.00 -7.00 -1.44
C ILE A 353 -15.71 -7.39 -0.73
N TYR A 354 -14.85 -6.43 -0.37
CA TYR A 354 -13.61 -6.71 0.36
C TYR A 354 -13.90 -7.35 1.72
N SER A 355 -14.80 -6.77 2.52
CA SER A 355 -15.19 -7.29 3.82
C SER A 355 -15.74 -8.71 3.72
N LEU A 356 -16.55 -9.00 2.71
CA LEU A 356 -17.05 -10.35 2.42
C LEU A 356 -15.89 -11.33 2.18
N LEU A 357 -14.95 -10.99 1.29
CA LEU A 357 -13.78 -11.84 0.98
C LEU A 357 -12.91 -12.19 2.20
N THR A 358 -12.92 -11.38 3.26
CA THR A 358 -12.21 -11.69 4.51
C THR A 358 -12.88 -12.79 5.35
N ARG A 359 -14.13 -13.14 5.05
CA ARG A 359 -14.95 -14.08 5.84
C ARG A 359 -15.45 -15.25 5.00
N TRP A 360 -15.86 -14.97 3.77
CA TRP A 360 -16.25 -15.94 2.76
C TRP A 360 -15.36 -15.79 1.53
N ASN A 361 -14.59 -16.84 1.22
CA ASN A 361 -13.71 -16.86 0.06
C ASN A 361 -13.60 -18.28 -0.50
N PRO A 362 -14.27 -18.60 -1.62
CA PRO A 362 -14.21 -19.93 -2.22
C PRO A 362 -12.82 -20.36 -2.69
N LEU A 363 -11.91 -19.42 -2.91
CA LEU A 363 -10.52 -19.70 -3.28
C LEU A 363 -9.72 -20.25 -2.08
N ASN A 364 -10.14 -19.96 -0.84
CA ASN A 364 -9.56 -20.54 0.36
C ASN A 364 -10.25 -21.87 0.69
N VAL A 365 -9.85 -22.95 0.03
CA VAL A 365 -10.46 -24.28 0.23
C VAL A 365 -10.32 -24.83 1.64
N ARG A 366 -9.29 -24.39 2.38
CA ARG A 366 -9.04 -24.81 3.77
C ARG A 366 -9.99 -24.14 4.75
N ARG A 367 -10.43 -22.92 4.44
CA ARG A 367 -11.31 -22.11 5.30
C ARG A 367 -12.19 -21.18 4.47
N PRO A 368 -13.17 -21.73 3.73
CA PRO A 368 -14.01 -20.92 2.84
C PRO A 368 -15.07 -20.10 3.60
N LEU A 369 -15.34 -20.46 4.85
CA LEU A 369 -16.36 -19.88 5.73
C LEU A 369 -15.82 -19.75 7.16
N PRO A 370 -16.39 -18.87 8.00
CA PRO A 370 -16.11 -18.86 9.42
C PRO A 370 -16.55 -20.17 10.09
N ALA A 371 -15.82 -20.61 11.10
CA ALA A 371 -16.20 -21.74 11.94
C ALA A 371 -17.48 -21.43 12.75
N PRO A 372 -18.23 -22.44 13.22
CA PRO A 372 -19.34 -22.25 14.13
C PRO A 372 -18.91 -21.51 15.40
N GLU A 373 -19.82 -20.72 15.98
CA GLU A 373 -19.56 -20.02 17.23
C GLU A 373 -19.19 -21.00 18.34
N THR A 374 -18.26 -20.57 19.18
CA THR A 374 -17.77 -21.30 20.35
C THR A 374 -18.14 -20.52 21.61
N SER A 375 -18.07 -21.16 22.78
CA SER A 375 -18.24 -20.47 24.06
C SER A 375 -17.02 -19.63 24.48
N ARG A 376 -15.93 -19.69 23.71
CA ARG A 376 -14.63 -19.11 24.13
C ARG A 376 -14.59 -17.61 23.99
N LYS A 377 -14.18 -16.94 25.06
CA LYS A 377 -13.94 -15.50 25.12
C LYS A 377 -12.46 -15.20 25.24
N ILE A 378 -11.92 -14.43 24.31
CA ILE A 378 -10.49 -14.13 24.23
C ILE A 378 -10.28 -12.63 24.41
N LEU A 379 -9.41 -12.27 25.35
CA LEU A 379 -8.93 -10.90 25.51
C LEU A 379 -7.68 -10.71 24.65
N VAL A 380 -7.72 -9.80 23.68
CA VAL A 380 -6.56 -9.41 22.89
C VAL A 380 -6.08 -8.04 23.38
N VAL A 381 -4.80 -7.94 23.69
CA VAL A 381 -4.21 -6.76 24.32
C VAL A 381 -3.29 -6.04 23.34
N GLY A 382 -3.73 -4.90 22.83
CA GLY A 382 -3.00 -4.03 21.89
C GLY A 382 -3.66 -3.99 20.51
N ALA A 383 -4.21 -2.83 20.14
CA ALA A 383 -4.88 -2.57 18.86
C ALA A 383 -3.89 -2.15 17.76
N GLY A 384 -2.68 -2.74 17.76
CA GLY A 384 -1.73 -2.69 16.65
C GLY A 384 -1.98 -3.78 15.61
N PRO A 385 -1.18 -3.85 14.53
CA PRO A 385 -1.40 -4.81 13.44
C PRO A 385 -1.49 -6.28 13.91
N ALA A 386 -0.67 -6.66 14.92
CA ALA A 386 -0.69 -8.00 15.48
C ALA A 386 -2.03 -8.34 16.16
N GLY A 387 -2.54 -7.47 17.04
CA GLY A 387 -3.80 -7.71 17.75
C GLY A 387 -5.01 -7.60 16.83
N ILE A 388 -4.97 -6.67 15.87
CA ILE A 388 -5.99 -6.54 14.82
C ILE A 388 -6.07 -7.82 13.99
N ASN A 389 -4.94 -8.32 13.49
CA ASN A 389 -4.91 -9.53 12.66
C ASN A 389 -5.30 -10.79 13.44
N LEU A 390 -4.79 -10.93 14.68
CA LEU A 390 -5.18 -12.04 15.54
C LEU A 390 -6.68 -12.03 15.83
N SER A 391 -7.26 -10.86 16.11
CA SER A 391 -8.70 -10.72 16.33
C SER A 391 -9.49 -11.20 15.11
N HIS A 392 -9.08 -10.83 13.89
CA HIS A 392 -9.73 -11.28 12.67
C HIS A 392 -9.78 -12.81 12.56
N HIS A 393 -8.65 -13.48 12.78
CA HIS A 393 -8.57 -14.94 12.68
C HIS A 393 -9.37 -15.64 13.78
N LEU A 394 -9.26 -15.18 15.04
CA LEU A 394 -10.02 -15.76 16.16
C LEU A 394 -11.53 -15.62 15.98
N LEU A 395 -11.99 -14.48 15.47
CA LEU A 395 -13.40 -14.29 15.16
C LEU A 395 -13.87 -15.22 14.03
N ASN A 396 -13.02 -15.46 13.01
CA ASN A 396 -13.32 -16.44 11.98
C ASN A 396 -13.28 -17.89 12.54
N ASP A 397 -12.64 -18.13 13.69
CA ASP A 397 -12.56 -19.43 14.37
C ASP A 397 -13.76 -19.63 15.31
N GLY A 398 -14.70 -18.69 15.31
CA GLY A 398 -15.93 -18.74 16.08
C GLY A 398 -15.77 -18.25 17.53
N HIS A 399 -14.65 -17.60 17.87
CA HIS A 399 -14.42 -17.09 19.21
C HIS A 399 -14.97 -15.67 19.37
N TYR A 400 -15.45 -15.35 20.57
CA TYR A 400 -15.70 -13.97 20.96
C TYR A 400 -14.38 -13.29 21.30
N VAL A 401 -14.18 -12.08 20.79
CA VAL A 401 -12.94 -11.31 20.97
C VAL A 401 -13.23 -9.94 21.55
N CYS A 402 -12.59 -9.65 22.68
CA CYS A 402 -12.50 -8.30 23.23
C CYS A 402 -11.08 -7.77 22.98
N LEU A 403 -10.95 -6.77 22.12
CA LEU A 403 -9.69 -6.08 21.87
C LEU A 403 -9.59 -4.83 22.77
N ILE A 404 -8.52 -4.74 23.55
CA ILE A 404 -8.26 -3.57 24.39
C ILE A 404 -6.98 -2.85 23.97
N ASP A 405 -6.93 -1.54 24.16
CA ASP A 405 -5.71 -0.75 24.03
C ASP A 405 -5.59 0.27 25.17
N GLY A 406 -4.35 0.57 25.55
CA GLY A 406 -4.06 1.61 26.54
C GLY A 406 -4.32 3.02 26.03
N LEU A 407 -4.23 3.23 24.70
CA LEU A 407 -4.60 4.48 24.05
C LEU A 407 -6.12 4.66 24.05
N LYS A 408 -6.56 5.92 24.10
CA LYS A 408 -7.98 6.25 23.88
C LYS A 408 -8.35 5.86 22.46
N ILE A 409 -9.43 5.09 22.32
CA ILE A 409 -10.06 4.78 21.04
C ILE A 409 -11.23 5.74 20.84
N GLU A 410 -11.20 6.54 19.78
CA GLU A 410 -12.31 7.43 19.45
C GLU A 410 -13.50 6.62 18.93
N PRO A 411 -14.76 6.99 19.25
CA PRO A 411 -15.94 6.32 18.72
C PRO A 411 -15.97 6.30 17.18
N LEU A 412 -16.46 5.20 16.61
CA LEU A 412 -16.72 5.09 15.17
C LEU A 412 -18.21 5.37 14.92
N ASN A 413 -18.56 6.60 14.60
CA ASN A 413 -19.95 7.02 14.38
C ASN A 413 -20.41 6.69 12.95
N ILE A 414 -20.30 5.42 12.56
CA ILE A 414 -20.72 4.93 11.24
C ILE A 414 -21.80 3.87 11.46
N PRO A 415 -23.03 4.06 10.94
CA PRO A 415 -24.11 3.11 11.15
C PRO A 415 -23.81 1.77 10.46
N PHE A 416 -24.48 0.70 10.94
CA PHE A 416 -24.46 -0.60 10.31
C PHE A 416 -25.36 -0.62 9.07
N GLU A 417 -24.91 0.07 8.02
CA GLU A 417 -25.56 0.18 6.72
C GLU A 417 -24.56 -0.15 5.61
N PRO A 418 -25.02 -0.68 4.46
CA PRO A 418 -24.13 -1.00 3.36
C PRO A 418 -23.45 0.27 2.82
N ILE A 419 -22.13 0.21 2.63
CA ILE A 419 -21.33 1.34 2.12
C ILE A 419 -21.22 1.22 0.61
N ARG A 420 -21.94 2.09 -0.12
CA ARG A 420 -21.90 2.11 -1.59
C ARG A 420 -20.57 2.61 -2.14
N ASP A 421 -20.07 3.70 -1.58
CA ASP A 421 -18.83 4.34 -2.03
C ASP A 421 -17.96 4.62 -0.80
N ILE A 422 -16.80 3.96 -0.75
CA ILE A 422 -15.87 4.08 0.37
C ILE A 422 -15.25 5.47 0.47
N GLU A 423 -15.20 6.23 -0.63
CA GLU A 423 -14.65 7.59 -0.63
C GLU A 423 -15.51 8.54 0.21
N THR A 424 -16.79 8.22 0.44
CA THR A 424 -17.65 8.97 1.39
C THR A 424 -17.14 8.93 2.84
N LEU A 425 -16.32 7.93 3.17
CA LEU A 425 -15.70 7.77 4.48
C LEU A 425 -14.24 8.24 4.50
N ARG A 426 -13.70 8.71 3.37
CA ARG A 426 -12.31 9.15 3.28
C ARG A 426 -12.14 10.52 3.90
N GLU A 427 -11.10 10.65 4.72
CA GLU A 427 -10.69 11.91 5.31
C GLU A 427 -9.32 12.32 4.77
N ARG A 428 -9.10 13.61 4.57
CA ARG A 428 -7.76 14.14 4.32
C ARG A 428 -6.91 13.91 5.57
N LEU A 429 -5.64 13.49 5.40
CA LEU A 429 -4.80 13.10 6.54
C LEU A 429 -4.50 14.25 7.51
N ASP A 430 -4.48 15.49 7.02
CA ASP A 430 -4.32 16.70 7.83
C ASP A 430 -5.56 17.03 8.67
N ASP A 431 -6.75 16.57 8.25
CA ASP A 431 -8.03 16.81 8.92
C ASP A 431 -8.44 15.63 9.84
N ARG A 432 -8.13 14.39 9.42
CA ARG A 432 -8.54 13.13 10.05
C ARG A 432 -8.28 13.11 11.56
N VAL A 433 -9.29 12.81 12.36
CA VAL A 433 -9.11 12.59 13.81
C VAL A 433 -8.27 11.34 14.06
N MET A 434 -7.31 11.44 14.99
CA MET A 434 -6.50 10.29 15.39
C MET A 434 -7.41 9.34 16.17
N ALA A 435 -7.70 8.17 15.62
CA ALA A 435 -8.72 7.26 16.11
C ALA A 435 -8.23 6.38 17.27
N GLY A 436 -6.91 6.36 17.52
CA GLY A 436 -6.26 5.51 18.52
C GLY A 436 -6.14 4.04 18.13
N PHE A 437 -6.67 3.65 16.97
CA PHE A 437 -6.69 2.28 16.45
C PHE A 437 -5.63 2.11 15.36
N GLY A 438 -4.78 1.08 15.47
CA GLY A 438 -3.71 0.79 14.50
C GLY A 438 -2.30 0.71 15.09
N GLY A 439 -2.11 1.07 16.37
CA GLY A 439 -0.79 1.09 17.00
C GLY A 439 0.20 1.96 16.23
N VAL A 440 1.40 1.44 15.95
CA VAL A 440 2.44 2.14 15.18
C VAL A 440 1.96 2.56 13.79
N ALA A 441 1.00 1.88 13.17
CA ALA A 441 0.43 2.31 11.88
C ALA A 441 -0.33 3.65 11.99
N GLU A 442 -0.92 3.94 13.16
CA GLU A 442 -1.67 5.16 13.44
C GLU A 442 -0.75 6.29 13.93
N TYR A 443 0.11 6.02 14.92
CA TYR A 443 0.92 7.07 15.57
C TYR A 443 2.40 7.11 15.16
N GLY A 444 2.90 6.10 14.45
CA GLY A 444 4.31 6.02 14.05
C GLY A 444 4.52 6.28 12.57
N ILE A 445 3.77 5.58 11.70
CA ILE A 445 3.87 5.76 10.25
C ILE A 445 3.33 7.15 9.88
N THR A 446 4.12 7.87 9.10
CA THR A 446 3.86 9.26 8.71
C THR A 446 2.93 9.35 7.51
N VAL A 447 2.72 10.57 7.00
CA VAL A 447 1.85 10.90 5.85
C VAL A 447 2.35 10.34 4.50
N ARG A 448 3.32 9.43 4.53
CA ARG A 448 3.75 8.61 3.40
C ARG A 448 2.82 7.43 3.11
N TRP A 449 1.88 7.13 4.02
CA TRP A 449 0.91 6.04 3.87
C TRP A 449 -0.52 6.54 4.19
N ASP A 450 -1.52 6.04 3.46
CA ASP A 450 -2.90 6.48 3.61
C ASP A 450 -3.56 5.81 4.83
N LYS A 451 -3.64 6.56 5.94
CA LYS A 451 -4.24 6.10 7.20
C LYS A 451 -5.74 5.87 7.14
N ASN A 452 -6.42 6.18 6.02
CA ASN A 452 -7.82 5.80 5.83
C ASN A 452 -8.00 4.28 5.80
N PHE A 453 -6.97 3.50 5.45
CA PHE A 453 -7.03 2.04 5.50
C PHE A 453 -7.26 1.49 6.91
N LEU A 454 -6.86 2.20 7.96
CA LEU A 454 -7.16 1.82 9.34
C LEU A 454 -8.67 1.85 9.63
N LYS A 455 -9.41 2.79 9.01
CA LYS A 455 -10.87 2.85 9.13
C LYS A 455 -11.53 1.65 8.47
N ILE A 456 -11.03 1.22 7.31
CA ILE A 456 -11.52 0.04 6.59
C ILE A 456 -11.38 -1.21 7.47
N VAL A 457 -10.19 -1.46 8.02
CA VAL A 457 -9.97 -2.64 8.87
C VAL A 457 -10.75 -2.58 10.17
N ARG A 458 -10.88 -1.38 10.76
CA ARG A 458 -11.74 -1.17 11.93
C ARG A 458 -13.20 -1.53 11.63
N LEU A 459 -13.73 -1.14 10.48
CA LEU A 459 -15.08 -1.52 10.04
C LEU A 459 -15.22 -3.03 9.82
N ILE A 460 -14.21 -3.68 9.22
CA ILE A 460 -14.20 -5.15 9.02
C ILE A 460 -14.36 -5.89 10.35
N LEU A 461 -13.73 -5.40 11.42
CA LEU A 461 -13.83 -6.01 12.75
C LEU A 461 -15.10 -5.60 13.50
N GLN A 462 -15.36 -4.29 13.64
CA GLN A 462 -16.44 -3.77 14.49
C GLN A 462 -17.85 -4.05 13.97
N ARG A 463 -18.00 -4.45 12.71
CA ARG A 463 -19.29 -4.90 12.17
C ARG A 463 -19.63 -6.36 12.52
N ARG A 464 -18.78 -7.03 13.31
CA ARG A 464 -18.99 -8.42 13.71
C ARG A 464 -19.57 -8.45 15.12
N ALA A 465 -20.68 -9.17 15.30
CA ALA A 465 -21.41 -9.23 16.57
C ALA A 465 -20.58 -9.77 17.74
N MET A 466 -19.56 -10.60 17.47
CA MET A 466 -18.69 -11.22 18.47
C MET A 466 -17.41 -10.41 18.77
N PHE A 467 -17.33 -9.14 18.34
CA PHE A 467 -16.15 -8.30 18.52
C PHE A 467 -16.45 -7.04 19.30
N ASP A 468 -15.70 -6.82 20.38
CA ASP A 468 -15.70 -5.58 21.15
C ASP A 468 -14.33 -4.91 21.14
N LEU A 469 -14.33 -3.58 21.20
CA LEU A 469 -13.12 -2.76 21.18
C LEU A 469 -13.19 -1.67 22.25
N PHE A 470 -12.23 -1.69 23.17
CA PHE A 470 -12.12 -0.70 24.25
C PHE A 470 -10.77 0.00 24.25
N GLY A 471 -10.77 1.33 24.34
CA GLY A 471 -9.59 2.16 24.56
C GLY A 471 -9.45 2.64 25.99
N GLY A 472 -8.28 3.16 26.35
CA GLY A 472 -7.98 3.68 27.69
C GLY A 472 -7.82 2.58 28.74
N VAL A 473 -7.67 1.32 28.32
CA VAL A 473 -7.54 0.17 29.21
C VAL A 473 -6.09 -0.32 29.17
N ARG A 474 -5.29 0.16 30.12
CA ARG A 474 -3.90 -0.29 30.26
C ARG A 474 -3.87 -1.65 30.93
N PHE A 475 -3.54 -2.69 30.18
CA PHE A 475 -3.32 -4.03 30.74
C PHE A 475 -2.10 -4.05 31.67
N GLY A 476 -2.22 -4.73 32.81
CA GLY A 476 -1.26 -4.68 33.93
C GLY A 476 -1.38 -3.43 34.81
N GLY A 477 -2.33 -2.52 34.52
CA GLY A 477 -2.64 -1.35 35.34
C GLY A 477 -4.14 -1.25 35.63
N THR A 478 -4.91 -0.77 34.65
CA THR A 478 -6.38 -0.66 34.73
C THR A 478 -7.06 -2.03 34.80
N LEU A 479 -6.53 -3.01 34.07
CA LEU A 479 -7.00 -4.39 34.04
C LEU A 479 -5.82 -5.34 34.26
N GLY A 480 -5.87 -6.14 35.32
CA GLY A 480 -4.89 -7.18 35.62
C GLY A 480 -5.24 -8.55 35.02
N VAL A 481 -4.27 -9.47 35.07
CA VAL A 481 -4.43 -10.86 34.57
C VAL A 481 -5.57 -11.58 35.30
N GLN A 482 -5.58 -11.58 36.63
CA GLN A 482 -6.62 -12.28 37.41
C GLN A 482 -8.01 -11.69 37.15
N GLN A 483 -8.12 -10.36 37.12
CA GLN A 483 -9.38 -9.67 36.83
C GLN A 483 -9.93 -10.03 35.44
N ALA A 484 -9.06 -10.23 34.44
CA ALA A 484 -9.49 -10.67 33.12
C ALA A 484 -10.06 -12.09 33.16
N PHE A 485 -9.41 -13.03 33.86
CA PHE A 485 -9.95 -14.38 34.03
C PHE A 485 -11.26 -14.38 34.84
N ASP A 486 -11.34 -13.58 35.91
CA ASP A 486 -12.55 -13.42 36.72
C ASP A 486 -13.72 -12.82 35.92
N ALA A 487 -13.44 -11.96 34.93
CA ALA A 487 -14.42 -11.43 33.99
C ALA A 487 -14.89 -12.46 32.93
N GLY A 488 -14.36 -13.69 32.96
CA GLY A 488 -14.78 -14.79 32.12
C GLY A 488 -14.04 -14.92 30.79
N PHE A 489 -12.89 -14.27 30.62
CA PHE A 489 -11.98 -14.56 29.51
C PHE A 489 -11.23 -15.88 29.77
N GLU A 490 -11.06 -16.72 28.75
CA GLU A 490 -10.33 -18.00 28.87
C GLU A 490 -8.85 -17.85 28.44
N HIS A 491 -8.57 -16.91 27.55
CA HIS A 491 -7.23 -16.65 27.05
C HIS A 491 -6.95 -15.15 26.96
N ILE A 492 -5.67 -14.81 27.14
CA ILE A 492 -5.14 -13.45 27.01
C ILE A 492 -4.01 -13.49 25.98
N ALA A 493 -4.18 -12.76 24.88
CA ALA A 493 -3.17 -12.60 23.85
C ALA A 493 -2.47 -11.25 24.00
N LEU A 494 -1.15 -11.27 24.21
CA LEU A 494 -0.34 -10.06 24.36
C LEU A 494 0.20 -9.58 23.01
N CYS A 495 -0.43 -8.54 22.46
CA CYS A 495 -0.10 -7.90 21.18
C CYS A 495 0.34 -6.43 21.37
N LEU A 496 1.00 -6.15 22.49
CA LEU A 496 1.34 -4.82 23.01
C LEU A 496 2.43 -4.07 22.22
N GLY A 497 3.13 -4.76 21.32
CA GLY A 497 4.29 -4.22 20.61
C GLY A 497 5.50 -3.94 21.50
N ALA A 498 6.45 -3.16 20.98
CA ALA A 498 7.72 -2.83 21.64
C ALA A 498 7.80 -1.33 21.98
N GLY A 499 6.88 -0.85 22.83
CA GLY A 499 6.75 0.58 23.16
C GLY A 499 7.72 1.12 24.21
N LYS A 500 8.63 0.30 24.75
CA LYS A 500 9.60 0.74 25.77
C LYS A 500 10.67 1.63 25.11
N PRO A 501 10.89 2.87 25.57
CA PRO A 501 11.90 3.74 24.98
C PRO A 501 13.31 3.21 25.28
N THR A 502 14.18 3.29 24.28
CA THR A 502 15.63 3.03 24.46
C THR A 502 16.29 4.32 24.95
N LEU A 503 16.59 4.39 26.24
CA LEU A 503 17.36 5.49 26.81
C LEU A 503 18.85 5.26 26.59
N LEU A 504 19.53 6.29 26.08
CA LEU A 504 20.99 6.28 25.95
C LEU A 504 21.62 6.63 27.29
N ASP A 505 22.61 5.83 27.70
CA ASP A 505 23.42 6.11 28.89
C ASP A 505 24.53 7.11 28.53
N ILE A 506 24.15 8.37 28.37
CA ILE A 506 25.04 9.48 28.05
C ILE A 506 24.75 10.69 28.94
N PRO A 507 25.76 11.50 29.30
CA PRO A 507 25.56 12.73 30.05
C PRO A 507 24.56 13.66 29.35
N GLY A 508 23.62 14.23 30.11
CA GLY A 508 22.64 15.19 29.58
C GLY A 508 21.50 14.58 28.76
N ASN A 509 21.26 13.26 28.82
CA ASN A 509 20.15 12.61 28.12
C ASN A 509 18.73 13.12 28.50
N LEU A 510 18.60 13.84 29.62
CA LEU A 510 17.37 14.53 30.05
C LEU A 510 17.46 16.06 29.94
N ALA A 511 18.46 16.60 29.24
CA ALA A 511 18.61 18.04 29.04
C ALA A 511 17.41 18.61 28.25
N LYS A 512 17.09 19.90 28.50
CA LYS A 512 16.00 20.58 27.80
C LYS A 512 16.21 20.53 26.28
N GLY A 513 15.24 19.95 25.57
CA GLY A 513 15.29 19.78 24.11
C GLY A 513 15.69 18.38 23.64
N VAL A 514 16.26 17.54 24.51
CA VAL A 514 16.53 16.13 24.22
C VAL A 514 15.23 15.33 24.38
N ARG A 515 14.86 14.56 23.35
CA ARG A 515 13.66 13.70 23.33
C ARG A 515 13.93 12.42 22.56
N ALA A 516 13.26 11.33 22.96
CA ALA A 516 13.21 10.14 22.13
C ALA A 516 12.38 10.41 20.87
N ALA A 517 12.82 9.85 19.74
CA ALA A 517 12.14 10.00 18.46
C ALA A 517 10.71 9.42 18.49
N SER A 518 10.51 8.30 19.18
CA SER A 518 9.18 7.72 19.43
C SER A 518 8.26 8.69 20.15
N ASP A 519 8.76 9.36 21.18
CA ASP A 519 7.97 10.28 22.00
C ASP A 519 7.58 11.53 21.20
N PHE A 520 8.50 12.03 20.37
CA PHE A 520 8.21 13.13 19.45
C PHE A 520 7.10 12.76 18.45
N LEU A 521 7.24 11.62 17.76
CA LEU A 521 6.26 11.16 16.76
C LEU A 521 4.90 10.89 17.41
N MET A 522 4.88 10.19 18.54
CA MET A 522 3.64 9.92 19.29
C MET A 522 3.00 11.21 19.76
N ALA A 523 3.77 12.16 20.32
CA ALA A 523 3.23 13.45 20.75
C ALA A 523 2.66 14.23 19.55
N LEU A 524 3.38 14.29 18.44
CA LEU A 524 2.93 15.00 17.24
C LEU A 524 1.61 14.43 16.70
N GLN A 525 1.53 13.10 16.58
CA GLN A 525 0.42 12.39 15.97
C GLN A 525 -0.77 12.28 16.95
N LEU A 526 -0.59 11.72 18.15
CA LEU A 526 -1.68 11.44 19.09
C LEU A 526 -2.34 12.70 19.66
N THR A 527 -1.58 13.78 19.87
CA THR A 527 -2.15 15.05 20.34
C THR A 527 -2.67 15.92 19.20
N GLY A 528 -2.41 15.52 17.96
CA GLY A 528 -2.68 16.32 16.76
C GLY A 528 -1.98 17.67 16.80
N ALA A 529 -0.74 17.76 17.29
CA ALA A 529 -0.04 19.05 17.47
C ALA A 529 0.08 19.86 16.17
N GLY A 530 0.18 19.16 15.04
CA GLY A 530 0.19 19.74 13.69
C GLY A 530 -1.16 20.30 13.20
N LYS A 531 -2.26 20.03 13.91
CA LYS A 531 -3.59 20.54 13.54
C LYS A 531 -3.78 21.99 13.96
N LYS A 532 -4.49 22.76 13.13
CA LYS A 532 -4.79 24.18 13.34
C LYS A 532 -5.47 24.42 14.69
N ASP A 533 -6.53 23.66 14.96
CA ASP A 533 -7.37 23.86 16.15
C ASP A 533 -6.85 23.14 17.40
N SER A 534 -5.76 22.36 17.30
CA SER A 534 -5.20 21.66 18.46
C SER A 534 -4.53 22.63 19.43
N LEU A 535 -4.81 22.51 20.73
CA LEU A 535 -4.11 23.25 21.79
C LEU A 535 -2.83 22.55 22.26
N ALA A 536 -2.49 21.39 21.68
CA ALA A 536 -1.30 20.65 22.08
C ALA A 536 -0.02 21.46 21.87
N ASN A 537 0.79 21.52 22.92
CA ASN A 537 2.06 22.23 22.90
C ASN A 537 3.21 21.23 22.75
N LEU A 538 3.59 20.96 21.49
CA LEU A 538 4.82 20.24 21.17
C LEU A 538 5.88 21.26 20.74
N GLN A 539 6.62 21.82 21.70
CA GLN A 539 7.63 22.81 21.35
C GLN A 539 8.85 22.16 20.71
N ILE A 540 9.17 22.55 19.47
CA ILE A 540 10.47 22.30 18.82
C ILE A 540 11.15 23.63 18.42
N ARG A 541 12.48 23.60 18.29
CA ARG A 541 13.32 24.72 17.81
C ARG A 541 14.30 24.19 16.78
N LEU A 542 14.79 25.06 15.90
CA LEU A 542 15.82 24.73 14.92
C LEU A 542 17.13 25.49 15.22
N PRO A 543 18.31 24.93 14.88
CA PRO A 543 18.52 23.64 14.24
C PRO A 543 18.20 22.45 15.15
N ALA A 544 17.78 21.34 14.55
CA ALA A 544 17.52 20.08 15.25
C ALA A 544 18.48 18.99 14.74
N VAL A 545 18.92 18.11 15.63
CA VAL A 545 19.79 16.97 15.31
C VAL A 545 19.02 15.68 15.61
N VAL A 546 18.91 14.80 14.61
CA VAL A 546 18.27 13.48 14.76
C VAL A 546 19.36 12.42 14.73
N ILE A 547 19.45 11.61 15.79
CA ILE A 547 20.46 10.56 15.93
C ILE A 547 19.82 9.20 15.64
N GLY A 548 20.23 8.58 14.53
CA GLY A 548 19.79 7.24 14.13
C GLY A 548 19.71 7.08 12.61
N GLY A 549 19.71 5.82 12.13
CA GLY A 549 19.64 5.48 10.70
C GLY A 549 18.42 4.64 10.31
N GLY A 550 17.51 4.35 11.24
CA GLY A 550 16.29 3.59 10.99
C GLY A 550 15.13 4.46 10.49
N LEU A 551 14.01 3.83 10.14
CA LEU A 551 12.80 4.53 9.69
C LEU A 551 12.30 5.58 10.69
N THR A 552 12.36 5.30 11.98
CA THR A 552 11.98 6.26 13.04
C THR A 552 12.79 7.56 12.97
N ALA A 553 14.09 7.48 12.63
CA ALA A 553 14.94 8.66 12.48
C ALA A 553 14.58 9.45 11.21
N ILE A 554 14.34 8.76 10.10
CA ILE A 554 13.91 9.38 8.84
C ILE A 554 12.54 10.07 9.01
N ASP A 555 11.56 9.35 9.57
CA ASP A 555 10.23 9.87 9.85
C ASP A 555 10.34 11.10 10.76
N THR A 556 11.11 11.04 11.85
CA THR A 556 11.35 12.20 12.74
C THR A 556 11.97 13.38 12.00
N ALA A 557 13.00 13.16 11.18
CA ALA A 557 13.65 14.24 10.43
C ALA A 557 12.69 14.93 9.46
N THR A 558 11.85 14.17 8.75
CA THR A 558 10.87 14.75 7.81
C THR A 558 9.70 15.43 8.52
N GLU A 559 9.23 14.88 9.64
CA GLU A 559 8.11 15.41 10.42
C GLU A 559 8.48 16.72 11.14
N ILE A 560 9.70 16.82 11.72
CA ILE A 560 10.18 18.07 12.34
C ILE A 560 10.18 19.21 11.31
N MET A 561 10.68 18.96 10.11
CA MET A 561 10.74 19.95 9.03
C MET A 561 9.36 20.38 8.53
N ALA A 562 8.37 19.46 8.53
CA ALA A 562 7.00 19.79 8.18
C ALA A 562 6.24 20.51 9.32
N TYR A 563 6.55 20.16 10.57
CA TYR A 563 5.87 20.66 11.75
C TYR A 563 6.30 22.08 12.13
N TYR A 564 7.61 22.39 12.06
CA TYR A 564 8.15 23.67 12.55
C TYR A 564 7.48 24.91 11.92
N PRO A 565 7.28 24.99 10.59
CA PRO A 565 6.60 26.14 9.98
C PRO A 565 5.13 26.28 10.42
N LEU A 566 4.46 25.15 10.67
CA LEU A 566 3.08 25.15 11.19
C LEU A 566 3.05 25.64 12.64
N GLN A 567 3.98 25.19 13.47
CA GLN A 567 4.09 25.61 14.85
C GLN A 567 4.35 27.13 14.95
N ALA A 568 5.30 27.66 14.17
CA ALA A 568 5.64 29.08 14.18
C ALA A 568 4.45 29.95 13.73
N ARG A 569 3.78 29.58 12.63
CA ARG A 569 2.57 30.28 12.14
C ARG A 569 1.44 30.26 13.17
N LYS A 570 1.13 29.07 13.70
CA LYS A 570 0.08 28.89 14.72
C LYS A 570 0.37 29.66 16.01
N PHE A 571 1.65 29.75 16.40
CA PHE A 571 2.06 30.59 17.52
C PHE A 571 1.83 32.07 17.22
N ALA A 572 2.26 32.55 16.06
CA ALA A 572 2.09 33.95 15.66
C ALA A 572 0.61 34.36 15.58
N GLU A 573 -0.22 33.58 14.89
CA GLU A 573 -1.66 33.82 14.77
C GLU A 573 -2.34 33.96 16.14
N ARG A 574 -2.03 33.03 17.07
CA ARG A 574 -2.57 33.07 18.44
C ARG A 574 -2.03 34.23 19.23
N TYR A 575 -0.73 34.51 19.12
CA TYR A 575 -0.11 35.62 19.81
C TYR A 575 -0.74 36.94 19.37
N GLU A 576 -0.95 37.13 18.07
CA GLU A 576 -1.59 38.31 17.49
C GLU A 576 -3.04 38.45 17.96
N SER A 577 -3.80 37.35 18.06
CA SER A 577 -5.18 37.36 18.53
C SER A 577 -5.37 37.65 20.03
N LEU A 578 -4.29 37.72 20.82
CA LEU A 578 -4.39 38.08 22.25
C LEU A 578 -4.59 39.59 22.43
N ASP A 579 -5.65 39.97 23.15
CA ASP A 579 -5.91 41.36 23.58
C ASP A 579 -4.81 41.89 24.50
N LYS A 580 -4.32 41.04 25.40
CA LYS A 580 -3.23 41.35 26.33
C LYS A 580 -2.07 40.39 26.11
N LYS A 581 -0.91 40.95 25.75
CA LYS A 581 0.29 40.13 25.57
C LYS A 581 0.77 39.59 26.93
N PRO A 582 1.15 38.31 27.01
CA PRO A 582 1.58 37.68 28.24
C PRO A 582 2.92 38.24 28.72
N ALA A 583 3.11 38.27 30.04
CA ALA A 583 4.42 38.52 30.64
C ALA A 583 5.17 37.18 30.72
N TRP A 584 6.27 37.08 29.97
CA TRP A 584 7.07 35.86 29.86
C TRP A 584 8.39 35.98 30.61
N ALA A 585 8.90 34.84 31.07
CA ALA A 585 10.29 34.77 31.52
C ALA A 585 11.25 34.97 30.31
N GLU A 586 12.49 35.40 30.57
CA GLU A 586 13.46 35.70 29.50
C GLU A 586 13.64 34.53 28.53
N ALA A 587 13.72 33.31 29.05
CA ALA A 587 13.87 32.11 28.22
C ALA A 587 12.66 31.83 27.31
N GLU A 588 11.45 32.23 27.71
CA GLU A 588 10.22 32.08 26.92
C GLU A 588 10.12 33.20 25.88
N LYS A 589 10.53 34.42 26.25
CA LYS A 589 10.59 35.57 25.35
C LYS A 589 11.49 35.30 24.15
N ILE A 590 12.68 34.72 24.35
CA ILE A 590 13.59 34.33 23.27
C ILE A 590 12.91 33.38 22.27
N VAL A 591 12.17 32.39 22.77
CA VAL A 591 11.47 31.42 21.91
C VAL A 591 10.31 32.07 21.16
N ALA A 592 9.56 32.94 21.84
CA ALA A 592 8.45 33.65 21.22
C ALA A 592 8.93 34.58 20.10
N GLU A 593 9.98 35.35 20.32
CA GLU A 593 10.58 36.24 19.32
C GLU A 593 11.11 35.44 18.11
N GLU A 594 11.75 34.28 18.35
CA GLU A 594 12.16 33.36 17.28
C GLU A 594 10.95 32.92 16.43
N PHE A 595 9.87 32.44 17.06
CA PHE A 595 8.69 31.97 16.33
C PHE A 595 7.99 33.08 15.56
N LEU A 596 7.87 34.29 16.14
CA LEU A 596 7.30 35.45 15.46
C LEU A 596 8.15 35.87 14.25
N ALA A 597 9.49 35.86 14.38
CA ALA A 597 10.39 36.19 13.30
C ALA A 597 10.30 35.15 12.16
N HIS A 598 10.33 33.85 12.50
CA HIS A 598 10.25 32.79 11.50
C HIS A 598 8.88 32.69 10.83
N ALA A 599 7.78 32.95 11.56
CA ALA A 599 6.44 33.02 10.97
C ALA A 599 6.37 34.06 9.84
N LYS A 600 7.00 35.23 10.02
CA LYS A 600 7.10 36.27 8.97
C LYS A 600 7.89 35.78 7.77
N LEU A 601 9.02 35.10 7.98
CA LEU A 601 9.82 34.54 6.89
C LEU A 601 9.05 33.49 6.09
N PHE A 602 8.33 32.59 6.78
CA PHE A 602 7.50 31.58 6.12
C PHE A 602 6.34 32.19 5.35
N HIS A 603 5.73 33.26 5.85
CA HIS A 603 4.69 33.99 5.13
C HIS A 603 5.23 34.61 3.84
N VAL A 604 6.39 35.29 3.90
CA VAL A 604 7.05 35.86 2.72
C VAL A 604 7.37 34.78 1.69
N GLU A 605 7.90 33.63 2.12
CA GLU A 605 8.22 32.54 1.22
C GLU A 605 6.97 31.89 0.61
N GLN A 606 5.88 31.79 1.37
CA GLN A 606 4.60 31.29 0.89
C GLN A 606 4.00 32.19 -0.21
N LEU A 607 4.08 33.51 -0.06
CA LEU A 607 3.65 34.48 -1.07
C LEU A 607 4.49 34.39 -2.37
N LYS A 608 5.78 34.07 -2.27
CA LYS A 608 6.60 33.82 -3.48
C LYS A 608 6.20 32.55 -4.21
N LEU A 609 5.82 31.51 -3.47
CA LEU A 609 5.46 30.21 -4.03
C LEU A 609 4.03 30.19 -4.59
N ASN A 610 3.12 30.97 -3.98
CA ASN A 610 1.73 31.13 -4.42
C ASN A 610 1.38 32.63 -4.44
N PRO A 611 1.68 33.35 -5.54
CA PRO A 611 1.44 34.80 -5.62
C PRO A 611 -0.05 35.19 -5.66
N ASP A 612 -0.95 34.22 -5.88
CA ASP A 612 -2.41 34.40 -5.89
C ASP A 612 -3.08 34.17 -4.51
N MET A 613 -2.29 33.91 -3.47
CA MET A 613 -2.70 33.82 -2.05
C MET A 613 -2.40 35.13 -1.34
#